data_AF-B5CQE4-F1
#
_entry.id   AF-B5CQE4-F1
#
_cell.length_a   1.000
_cell.length_b   1.000
_cell.length_c   1.000
_cell.angle_alpha   90.00
_cell.angle_beta   90.00
_cell.angle_gamma   90.00
#
_symmetry.space_group_name_H-M   'P 1'
#
loop_
_entity.id
_entity.type
_entity.pdbx_description
1 polymer ?
#
loop_
_entity_poly.entity_id
_entity_poly.type
_entity_poly.pdbx_seq_one_letter_code
_entity_poly.pdbx_strand_id
1 'polypeptide(L)'
;MIAFASSFPGQILARQIVPGQELIVQKTGFLASEAGVSLSVYFQKKLGAGIFGGEGFIMQRLSGSGMAFLEFDGHVVQYDLQPGQQIVVDTGYLAAMEGSCSMEVQTVPGLKNMVFGGEGVFNTVVTGPGRVWLQTMPISNVAGEILKFMPSGK
;
A
#
# COMPACT_ATOMS: atom_id res chain seq x y z
N MET A 1 4.26 5.20 29.70
CA MET A 1 4.82 5.68 28.41
C MET A 1 4.62 4.56 27.40
N ILE A 2 4.07 4.86 26.22
CA ILE A 2 3.83 3.88 25.15
C ILE A 2 4.53 4.42 23.90
N ALA A 3 5.23 3.55 23.17
CA ALA A 3 5.89 3.87 21.91
C ALA A 3 5.51 2.84 20.85
N PHE A 4 5.33 3.28 19.62
CA PHE A 4 5.06 2.46 18.46
C PHE A 4 6.22 2.60 17.47
N ALA A 5 6.63 1.50 16.84
CA ALA A 5 7.67 1.47 15.83
C ALA A 5 7.14 0.76 14.60
N SER A 6 7.66 1.12 13.42
CA SER A 6 7.35 0.42 12.18
C SER A 6 7.78 -1.06 12.28
N SER A 7 6.96 -1.92 11.70
CA SER A 7 7.16 -3.36 11.56
C SER A 7 8.28 -3.72 10.57
N PHE A 8 8.62 -2.80 9.66
CA PHE A 8 9.71 -2.91 8.69
C PHE A 8 10.47 -1.57 8.57
N PRO A 9 11.78 -1.56 8.18
CA PRO A 9 12.53 -0.32 8.01
C PRO A 9 11.82 0.64 7.06
N GLY A 10 11.52 1.85 7.55
CA GLY A 10 10.62 2.75 6.86
C GLY A 10 10.47 4.12 7.51
N GLN A 11 9.38 4.79 7.16
CA GLN A 11 9.03 6.12 7.70
C GLN A 11 7.65 6.08 8.34
N ILE A 12 7.50 6.76 9.49
CA ILE A 12 6.20 6.99 10.11
C ILE A 12 5.64 8.33 9.64
N LEU A 13 4.44 8.33 9.07
CA LEU A 13 3.70 9.53 8.69
C LEU A 13 2.56 9.78 9.68
N ALA A 14 2.54 10.97 10.29
CA ALA A 14 1.39 11.46 11.02
C ALA A 14 0.46 12.23 10.07
N ARG A 15 -0.81 11.82 9.98
CA ARG A 15 -1.84 12.48 9.15
C ARG A 15 -3.09 12.77 9.97
N GLN A 16 -3.50 14.02 9.98
CA GLN A 16 -4.82 14.41 10.51
C GLN A 16 -5.90 13.86 9.58
N ILE A 17 -6.82 13.07 10.11
CA ILE A 17 -8.05 12.63 9.43
C ILE A 17 -9.16 13.60 9.83
N VAL A 18 -9.89 14.09 8.84
CA VAL A 18 -11.06 14.95 9.03
C VAL A 18 -12.21 14.48 8.13
N PRO A 19 -13.48 14.74 8.51
CA PRO A 19 -14.61 14.40 7.66
C PRO A 19 -14.48 14.99 6.25
N GLY A 20 -14.68 14.16 5.22
CA GLY A 20 -14.54 14.54 3.82
C GLY A 20 -13.11 14.53 3.27
N GLN A 21 -12.09 14.31 4.10
CA GLN A 21 -10.70 14.09 3.68
C GLN A 21 -10.20 12.74 4.20
N GLU A 22 -10.84 11.70 3.70
CA GLU A 22 -10.48 10.32 4.01
C GLU A 22 -9.12 9.97 3.40
N LEU A 23 -8.43 9.03 4.03
CA LEU A 23 -7.21 8.46 3.49
C LEU A 23 -7.43 6.98 3.19
N ILE A 24 -6.98 6.54 2.03
CA ILE A 24 -6.96 5.13 1.66
C ILE A 24 -5.52 4.65 1.81
N VAL A 25 -5.26 3.67 2.67
CA VAL A 25 -3.92 3.16 3.00
C VAL A 25 -3.86 1.66 2.83
N GLN A 26 -2.72 1.12 2.43
CA GLN A 26 -2.49 -0.33 2.47
C GLN A 26 -2.69 -0.84 3.90
N LYS A 27 -3.32 -2.02 4.09
CA LYS A 27 -3.61 -2.58 5.41
C LYS A 27 -2.38 -2.61 6.34
N THR A 28 -1.22 -2.97 5.79
CA THR A 28 0.06 -3.04 6.52
C THR A 28 0.63 -1.67 6.86
N GLY A 29 0.15 -0.60 6.23
CA GLY A 29 0.62 0.76 6.48
C GLY A 29 -0.10 1.48 7.62
N PHE A 30 -1.09 0.86 8.28
CA PHE A 30 -1.71 1.42 9.48
C PHE A 30 -0.90 1.05 10.74
N LEU A 31 -0.42 2.05 11.47
CA LEU A 31 0.32 1.85 12.72
C LEU A 31 -0.56 2.07 13.95
N ALA A 32 -1.19 3.24 14.06
CA ALA A 32 -2.05 3.62 15.17
C ALA A 32 -2.95 4.81 14.84
N SER A 33 -3.97 5.07 15.64
CA SER A 33 -4.77 6.29 15.54
C SER A 33 -5.44 6.68 16.85
N GLU A 34 -5.92 7.92 16.91
CA GLU A 34 -6.88 8.33 17.93
C GLU A 34 -8.22 7.59 17.75
N ALA A 35 -8.99 7.48 18.84
CA ALA A 35 -10.24 6.71 18.88
C ALA A 35 -11.34 7.23 17.92
N GLY A 36 -11.23 8.49 17.46
CA GLY A 36 -12.17 9.07 16.50
C GLY A 36 -11.91 8.69 15.04
N VAL A 37 -10.81 7.98 14.75
CA VAL A 37 -10.51 7.46 13.41
C VAL A 37 -11.09 6.04 13.28
N SER A 38 -11.87 5.83 12.23
CA SER A 38 -12.49 4.55 11.91
C SER A 38 -11.81 3.90 10.71
N LEU A 39 -11.57 2.60 10.79
CA LEU A 39 -11.01 1.80 9.71
C LEU A 39 -12.11 0.96 9.05
N SER A 40 -12.13 0.94 7.72
CA SER A 40 -12.99 0.06 6.93
C SER A 40 -12.26 -0.47 5.72
N VAL A 41 -12.67 -1.61 5.16
CA VAL A 41 -12.09 -2.11 3.92
C VAL A 41 -12.55 -1.22 2.76
N TYR A 42 -11.61 -0.63 2.04
CA TYR A 42 -11.88 0.13 0.81
C TYR A 42 -11.83 -0.78 -0.41
N PHE A 43 -10.82 -1.64 -0.47
CA PHE A 43 -10.57 -2.54 -1.58
C PHE A 43 -9.90 -3.80 -1.08
N GLN A 44 -10.28 -4.94 -1.66
CA GLN A 44 -9.59 -6.20 -1.44
C GLN A 44 -9.55 -6.98 -2.75
N LYS A 45 -8.35 -7.39 -3.16
CA LYS A 45 -8.15 -8.31 -4.28
C LYS A 45 -7.26 -9.46 -3.85
N LYS A 46 -7.76 -10.69 -4.01
CA LYS A 46 -6.97 -11.89 -3.77
C LYS A 46 -5.94 -12.05 -4.89
N LEU A 47 -4.69 -11.68 -4.61
CA LEU A 47 -3.57 -11.78 -5.54
C LEU A 47 -2.79 -13.08 -5.31
N GLY A 48 -3.48 -14.23 -5.41
CA GLY A 48 -2.89 -15.55 -5.15
C GLY A 48 -2.41 -15.77 -3.71
N ALA A 49 -2.13 -17.02 -3.32
CA ALA A 49 -1.78 -17.40 -1.95
C ALA A 49 -0.31 -17.09 -1.54
N GLY A 50 0.38 -16.22 -2.27
CA GLY A 50 1.80 -15.95 -2.10
C GLY A 50 2.11 -14.81 -1.11
N ILE A 51 3.11 -13.99 -1.49
CA ILE A 51 3.91 -13.06 -0.67
C ILE A 51 3.12 -11.91 0.01
N PHE A 52 1.79 -11.85 -0.15
CA PHE A 52 0.89 -10.92 0.57
C PHE A 52 0.23 -11.56 1.81
N GLY A 53 0.89 -12.54 2.44
CA GLY A 53 0.38 -13.19 3.65
C GLY A 53 -0.94 -13.93 3.46
N GLY A 54 -1.28 -14.35 2.24
CA GLY A 54 -2.49 -15.11 1.91
C GLY A 54 -3.81 -14.32 1.86
N GLU A 55 -3.87 -13.10 2.40
CA GLU A 55 -5.08 -12.26 2.37
C GLU A 55 -5.25 -11.46 1.06
N GLY A 56 -4.15 -11.31 0.31
CA GLY A 56 -4.08 -10.52 -0.91
C GLY A 56 -3.79 -9.05 -0.66
N PHE A 57 -4.03 -8.21 -1.67
CA PHE A 57 -3.85 -6.77 -1.55
C PHE A 57 -5.11 -6.12 -0.99
N ILE A 58 -4.97 -5.50 0.20
CA ILE A 58 -6.06 -4.83 0.90
C ILE A 58 -5.68 -3.37 1.11
N MET A 59 -6.57 -2.48 0.67
CA MET A 59 -6.55 -1.08 1.03
C MET A 59 -7.70 -0.80 2.02
N GLN A 60 -7.39 -0.06 3.07
CA GLN A 60 -8.32 0.35 4.11
C GLN A 60 -8.58 1.85 4.01
N ARG A 61 -9.84 2.25 4.22
CA ARG A 61 -10.24 3.64 4.37
C ARG A 61 -10.15 4.03 5.84
N LEU A 62 -9.44 5.12 6.11
CA LEU A 62 -9.43 5.86 7.37
C LEU A 62 -10.37 7.05 7.22
N SER A 63 -11.42 7.09 8.03
CA SER A 63 -12.41 8.16 8.07
C SER A 63 -12.66 8.62 9.52
N GLY A 64 -13.51 9.63 9.71
CA GLY A 64 -13.81 10.19 11.02
C GLY A 64 -12.96 11.44 11.32
N SER A 65 -12.54 11.59 12.56
CA SER A 65 -11.79 12.76 13.03
C SER A 65 -10.74 12.37 14.05
N GLY A 66 -9.47 12.71 13.77
CA GLY A 66 -8.36 12.47 14.70
C GLY A 66 -7.04 12.23 13.97
N MET A 67 -5.97 12.10 14.74
CA MET A 67 -4.66 11.76 14.22
C MET A 67 -4.54 10.28 13.90
N ALA A 68 -4.05 9.97 12.70
CA ALA A 68 -3.59 8.65 12.32
C ALA A 68 -2.07 8.65 12.12
N PHE A 69 -1.42 7.55 12.50
CA PHE A 69 -0.01 7.27 12.30
C PHE A 69 0.08 6.08 11.36
N LEU A 70 0.86 6.25 10.30
CA LEU A 70 1.03 5.29 9.22
C LEU A 70 2.49 4.89 9.16
N GLU A 71 2.77 3.65 8.78
CA GLU A 71 4.11 3.15 8.51
C GLU A 71 4.26 2.80 7.02
N PHE A 72 5.32 3.26 6.39
CA PHE A 72 5.58 2.99 4.97
C PHE A 72 6.97 2.42 4.77
N ASP A 73 7.06 1.38 3.96
CA ASP A 73 8.27 0.57 3.83
C ASP A 73 9.35 1.25 2.98
N GLY A 74 10.53 1.45 3.56
CA GLY A 74 11.63 2.17 2.93
C GLY A 74 11.43 3.69 2.91
N HIS A 75 11.66 4.32 1.76
CA HIS A 75 11.44 5.74 1.56
C HIS A 75 10.05 6.02 0.99
N VAL A 76 9.54 7.22 1.23
CA VAL A 76 8.21 7.63 0.80
C VAL A 76 8.31 8.71 -0.26
N VAL A 77 7.76 8.44 -1.43
CA VAL A 77 7.69 9.39 -2.54
C VAL A 77 6.23 9.84 -2.70
N GLN A 78 6.02 11.16 -2.80
CA GLN A 78 4.70 11.76 -2.89
C GLN A 78 4.47 12.36 -4.28
N TYR A 79 3.27 12.16 -4.82
CA TYR A 79 2.83 12.80 -6.06
C TYR A 79 1.46 13.45 -5.86
N ASP A 80 1.31 14.68 -6.33
CA ASP A 80 0.03 15.36 -6.41
C ASP A 80 -0.54 15.17 -7.82
N LEU A 81 -1.60 14.36 -7.94
CA LEU A 81 -2.27 14.10 -9.21
C LEU A 81 -3.33 15.15 -9.47
N GLN A 82 -3.28 15.78 -10.64
CA GLN A 82 -4.35 16.66 -11.11
C GLN A 82 -5.62 15.87 -11.46
N PRO A 83 -6.80 16.51 -11.57
CA PRO A 83 -8.01 15.83 -12.03
C PRO A 83 -7.80 15.09 -13.35
N GLY A 84 -8.06 13.77 -13.35
CA GLY A 84 -7.87 12.91 -14.52
C GLY A 84 -6.42 12.52 -14.84
N GLN A 85 -5.43 13.07 -14.13
CA GLN A 85 -4.04 12.61 -14.25
C GLN A 85 -3.89 11.22 -13.65
N GLN A 86 -3.17 10.35 -14.36
CA GLN A 86 -2.94 8.98 -13.93
C GLN A 86 -1.47 8.73 -13.59
N ILE A 87 -1.26 7.85 -12.62
CA ILE A 87 0.01 7.18 -12.38
C ILE A 87 -0.22 5.67 -12.36
N VAL A 88 0.69 4.92 -12.97
CA VAL A 88 0.66 3.46 -12.98
C VAL A 88 1.83 2.99 -12.14
N VAL A 89 1.55 2.17 -11.13
CA VAL A 89 2.54 1.68 -10.16
C VAL A 89 2.41 0.17 -9.99
N ASP A 90 3.50 -0.54 -9.66
CA ASP A 90 3.38 -1.90 -9.17
C ASP A 90 2.50 -1.89 -7.91
N THR A 91 1.55 -2.81 -7.82
CA THR A 91 0.52 -2.83 -6.78
C THR A 91 1.10 -2.83 -5.36
N GLY A 92 2.23 -3.50 -5.12
CA GLY A 92 2.86 -3.52 -3.79
C GLY A 92 3.42 -2.16 -3.34
N TYR A 93 3.69 -1.25 -4.29
CA TYR A 93 4.35 0.03 -4.05
C TYR A 93 3.38 1.17 -3.73
N LEU A 94 2.07 0.99 -3.94
CA LEU A 94 1.06 1.96 -3.51
C LEU A 94 0.84 1.85 -2.00
N ALA A 95 1.38 2.80 -1.23
CA ALA A 95 1.28 2.81 0.22
C ALA A 95 -0.01 3.48 0.70
N ALA A 96 -0.34 4.64 0.12
CA ALA A 96 -1.58 5.36 0.40
C ALA A 96 -2.01 6.28 -0.76
N MET A 97 -3.27 6.70 -0.73
CA MET A 97 -3.83 7.76 -1.57
C MET A 97 -4.93 8.51 -0.82
N GLU A 98 -5.16 9.77 -1.19
CA GLU A 98 -6.33 10.49 -0.69
C GLU A 98 -7.62 9.87 -1.23
N GLY A 99 -8.71 9.95 -0.46
CA GLY A 99 -10.01 9.39 -0.85
C GLY A 99 -10.64 10.03 -2.09
N SER A 100 -10.10 11.16 -2.57
CA SER A 100 -10.50 11.80 -3.82
C SER A 100 -9.90 11.11 -5.07
N CYS A 101 -8.86 10.30 -4.90
CA CYS A 101 -8.31 9.47 -5.96
C CYS A 101 -9.20 8.23 -6.19
N SER A 102 -9.23 7.75 -7.43
CA SER A 102 -9.74 6.41 -7.75
C SER A 102 -8.58 5.47 -8.08
N MET A 103 -8.75 4.17 -7.83
CA MET A 103 -7.77 3.18 -8.24
C MET A 103 -8.39 1.97 -8.94
N GLU A 104 -7.59 1.36 -9.80
CA GLU A 104 -7.91 0.08 -10.45
C GLU A 104 -6.67 -0.82 -10.47
N VAL A 105 -6.82 -2.07 -10.01
CA VAL A 105 -5.76 -3.08 -10.11
C VAL A 105 -5.94 -3.90 -11.38
N GLN A 106 -5.02 -3.74 -12.32
CA GLN A 106 -4.99 -4.41 -13.61
C GLN A 106 -3.93 -5.53 -13.63
N THR A 107 -4.27 -6.66 -14.24
CA THR A 107 -3.30 -7.73 -14.51
C THR A 107 -2.57 -7.42 -15.81
N VAL A 108 -1.25 -7.52 -15.84
CA VAL A 108 -0.49 -7.27 -17.08
C VAL A 108 -0.75 -8.41 -18.09
N PRO A 109 -1.36 -8.14 -19.26
CA PRO A 109 -1.65 -9.18 -20.25
C PRO A 109 -0.36 -9.78 -20.82
N GLY A 110 -0.31 -11.11 -20.99
CA GLY A 110 0.83 -11.80 -21.60
C GLY A 110 1.93 -12.25 -20.64
N LEU A 111 1.91 -11.81 -19.37
CA LEU A 111 2.90 -12.18 -18.34
C LEU A 111 2.66 -13.55 -17.66
N LYS A 112 1.92 -14.48 -18.29
CA LYS A 112 1.66 -15.82 -17.73
C LYS A 112 2.93 -16.63 -17.41
N ASN A 113 4.09 -16.23 -17.95
CA ASN A 113 5.37 -16.93 -17.82
C ASN A 113 6.39 -16.24 -16.88
N MET A 114 6.05 -15.13 -16.20
CA MET A 114 6.99 -14.37 -15.35
C MET A 114 7.17 -14.90 -13.93
N VAL A 115 7.04 -16.21 -13.74
CA VAL A 115 7.37 -16.92 -12.48
C VAL A 115 8.88 -16.78 -12.12
N PHE A 116 9.70 -16.18 -12.99
CA PHE A 116 11.15 -16.04 -12.84
C PHE A 116 11.67 -14.60 -12.62
N GLY A 117 10.80 -13.57 -12.63
CA GLY A 117 11.23 -12.16 -12.70
C GLY A 117 11.22 -11.33 -11.41
N GLY A 118 10.53 -11.77 -10.35
CA GLY A 118 10.41 -11.02 -9.10
C GLY A 118 9.47 -9.78 -9.15
N GLU A 119 9.12 -9.28 -10.33
CA GLU A 119 8.12 -8.21 -10.51
C GLU A 119 6.68 -8.75 -10.37
N GLY A 120 5.83 -8.00 -9.67
CA GLY A 120 4.42 -8.37 -9.50
C GLY A 120 3.68 -8.36 -10.84
N VAL A 121 2.79 -9.33 -11.08
CA VAL A 121 1.97 -9.39 -12.31
C VAL A 121 0.78 -8.41 -12.31
N PHE A 122 0.74 -7.49 -11.34
CA PHE A 122 -0.38 -6.59 -11.10
C PHE A 122 0.10 -5.15 -10.99
N ASN A 123 -0.44 -4.30 -11.86
CA ASN A 123 -0.26 -2.85 -11.77
C ASN A 123 -1.51 -2.22 -11.16
N THR A 124 -1.32 -1.18 -10.38
CA THR A 124 -2.38 -0.30 -9.90
C THR A 124 -2.33 1.01 -10.65
N VAL A 125 -3.43 1.36 -11.31
CA VAL A 125 -3.64 2.67 -11.93
C VAL A 125 -4.35 3.54 -10.91
N VAL A 126 -3.74 4.65 -10.52
CA VAL A 126 -4.38 5.66 -9.65
C VAL A 126 -4.68 6.90 -10.47
N THR A 127 -5.93 7.37 -10.41
CA THR A 127 -6.40 8.57 -11.12
C THR A 127 -6.75 9.66 -10.12
N GLY A 128 -6.23 10.87 -10.34
CA GLY A 128 -6.50 12.04 -9.52
C GLY A 128 -7.91 12.63 -9.70
N PRO A 129 -8.27 13.64 -8.89
CA PRO A 129 -7.34 14.48 -8.13
C PRO A 129 -6.98 13.94 -6.75
N GLY A 130 -5.79 14.28 -6.28
CA GLY A 130 -5.36 14.03 -4.90
C GLY A 130 -3.91 13.60 -4.78
N ARG A 131 -3.45 13.48 -3.55
CA ARG A 131 -2.10 13.01 -3.26
C ARG A 131 -2.02 11.49 -3.19
N VAL A 132 -0.92 10.94 -3.70
CA VAL A 132 -0.54 9.53 -3.55
C VAL A 132 0.81 9.41 -2.86
N TRP A 133 0.97 8.36 -2.07
CA TRP A 133 2.20 8.00 -1.38
C TRP A 133 2.66 6.64 -1.88
N LEU A 134 3.87 6.61 -2.45
CA LEU A 134 4.54 5.39 -2.87
C LEU A 134 5.64 5.04 -1.89
N GLN A 135 5.80 3.74 -1.62
CA GLN A 135 6.86 3.22 -0.77
C GLN A 135 7.91 2.50 -1.63
N THR A 136 9.20 2.62 -1.29
CA THR A 136 10.27 2.11 -2.16
C THR A 136 10.65 0.66 -1.90
N MET A 137 10.34 0.11 -0.72
CA MET A 137 10.76 -1.24 -0.35
C MET A 137 9.64 -2.05 0.31
N PRO A 138 8.50 -2.30 -0.36
CA PRO A 138 7.43 -3.11 0.22
C PRO A 138 8.00 -4.43 0.78
N ILE A 139 7.64 -4.78 2.02
CA ILE A 139 8.14 -6.01 2.67
C ILE A 139 7.88 -7.25 1.82
N SER A 140 6.78 -7.28 1.07
CA SER A 140 6.47 -8.36 0.15
C SER A 140 7.57 -8.54 -0.91
N ASN A 141 8.03 -7.45 -1.50
CA ASN A 141 9.06 -7.48 -2.54
C ASN A 141 10.41 -7.85 -1.94
N VAL A 142 10.73 -7.30 -0.77
CA VAL A 142 11.96 -7.65 -0.03
C VAL A 142 11.98 -9.14 0.32
N ALA A 143 10.88 -9.69 0.82
CA ALA A 143 10.77 -11.12 1.11
C ALA A 143 10.94 -11.98 -0.16
N GLY A 144 10.34 -11.56 -1.27
CA GLY A 144 10.52 -12.20 -2.58
C GLY A 144 11.98 -12.24 -3.04
N GLU A 145 12.73 -11.15 -2.84
CA GLU A 145 14.17 -11.10 -3.15
C GLU A 145 15.01 -11.96 -2.22
N ILE A 146 14.75 -11.95 -0.91
CA ILE A 146 15.46 -12.77 0.07
C ILE A 146 15.27 -14.26 -0.22
N LEU A 147 14.05 -14.68 -0.59
CA LEU A 147 13.74 -16.08 -0.88
C LEU A 147 14.62 -16.70 -1.97
N LYS A 148 15.15 -15.92 -2.91
CA LYS A 148 16.07 -16.40 -3.96
C LYS A 148 17.41 -16.91 -3.40
N PHE A 149 17.77 -16.48 -2.20
CA PHE A 149 19.01 -16.85 -1.51
C PHE A 149 18.76 -17.82 -0.34
N MET A 150 17.51 -18.12 -0.02
CA MET A 150 17.17 -19.07 1.03
C MET A 150 17.37 -20.50 0.53
N PRO A 151 17.92 -21.41 1.34
CA PRO A 151 18.05 -22.80 0.95
C PRO A 151 16.66 -23.41 0.70
N SER A 152 16.48 -24.03 -0.46
CA SER A 152 15.30 -24.84 -0.75
C SER A 152 15.24 -25.98 0.27
N GLY A 153 14.17 -26.06 1.05
CA GLY A 153 13.95 -27.18 1.97
C GLY A 153 14.07 -28.51 1.21
N LYS A 154 14.77 -29.48 1.80
CA LYS A 154 14.79 -30.87 1.30
C LYS A 154 13.40 -31.49 1.34
#